data_AF-A0A386WEN6-F1
#
_entry.id   AF-A0A386WEN6-F1
#
_cell.length_a   1.000
_cell.length_b   1.000
_cell.length_c   1.000
_cell.angle_alpha   90.00
_cell.angle_beta   90.00
_cell.angle_gamma   90.00
#
_symmetry.space_group_name_H-M   'P 1'
#
loop_
_entity.id
_entity.type
_entity.pdbx_description
1 polymer ?
#
loop_
_entity_poly.entity_id
_entity_poly.type
_entity_poly.pdbx_seq_one_letter_code
_entity_poly.pdbx_strand_id
1 'polypeptide(L)'
;MERDEVLTRMYEAAALWSVGPVTAAEVVGADCDLLVAGFDGLNLATLAGVHTRHADEDVPDLLEAALQDVGLAYHPRGSQAGREAAVRVMASRS
;
A
#
# COMPACT_ATOMS: atom_id res chain seq x y z
N MET A 1 6.99 -1.60 16.71
CA MET A 1 6.41 -2.31 15.56
C MET A 1 7.55 -3.05 14.91
N GLU A 2 7.42 -4.37 14.81
CA GLU A 2 8.42 -5.22 14.18
C GLU A 2 8.44 -4.95 12.66
N ARG A 3 9.61 -5.12 12.02
CA ARG A 3 9.80 -4.76 10.60
C ARG A 3 8.86 -5.53 9.66
N ASP A 4 8.43 -6.73 10.05
CA ASP A 4 7.49 -7.55 9.30
C ASP A 4 6.03 -7.10 9.51
N GLU A 5 5.71 -6.47 10.64
CA GLU A 5 4.38 -5.92 10.92
C GLU A 5 4.06 -4.75 10.00
N VAL A 6 5.03 -3.84 9.76
CA VAL A 6 4.84 -2.72 8.82
C VAL A 6 4.71 -3.16 7.37
N LEU A 7 5.48 -4.17 6.94
CA LEU A 7 5.34 -4.75 5.60
C LEU A 7 3.99 -5.40 5.43
N THR A 8 3.53 -6.12 6.44
CA THR A 8 2.19 -6.72 6.46
C THR A 8 1.13 -5.63 6.33
N ARG A 9 1.23 -4.55 7.11
CA ARG A 9 0.29 -3.43 7.05
C ARG A 9 0.25 -2.76 5.67
N MET A 10 1.41 -2.55 5.04
CA MET A 10 1.47 -1.99 3.68
C MET A 10 0.86 -2.95 2.66
N TYR A 11 1.18 -4.24 2.73
CA TYR A 11 0.57 -5.26 1.87
C TYR A 11 -0.95 -5.28 2.01
N GLU A 12 -1.46 -5.27 3.24
CA GLU A 12 -2.90 -5.26 3.49
C GLU A 12 -3.58 -4.01 2.96
N ALA A 13 -2.97 -2.83 3.15
CA ALA A 13 -3.48 -1.57 2.61
C ALA A 13 -3.55 -1.61 1.08
N ALA A 14 -2.50 -2.07 0.40
CA ALA A 14 -2.46 -2.20 -1.06
C ALA A 14 -3.47 -3.24 -1.58
N ALA A 15 -3.60 -4.39 -0.91
CA ALA A 15 -4.55 -5.42 -1.27
C ALA A 15 -6.00 -4.91 -1.17
N LEU A 16 -6.34 -4.21 -0.09
CA LEU A 16 -7.66 -3.62 0.09
C LEU A 16 -7.90 -2.43 -0.84
N TRP A 17 -6.89 -1.61 -1.11
CA TRP A 17 -6.96 -0.55 -2.13
C TRP A 17 -7.39 -1.09 -3.50
N SER A 18 -6.90 -2.28 -3.87
CA SER A 18 -7.24 -2.90 -5.15
C SER A 18 -8.74 -3.21 -5.33
N VAL A 19 -9.51 -3.30 -4.24
CA VAL A 19 -10.96 -3.53 -4.26
C VAL A 19 -11.81 -2.38 -3.69
N GLY A 20 -11.19 -1.33 -3.13
CA GLY A 20 -11.85 -0.07 -2.75
C GLY A 20 -12.21 0.20 -1.27
N PRO A 21 -12.15 -0.75 -0.30
CA PRO A 21 -12.42 -0.47 1.12
C PRO A 21 -11.45 0.50 1.81
N VAL A 22 -10.25 0.68 1.26
CA VAL A 22 -9.21 1.56 1.80
C VAL A 22 -9.09 2.79 0.91
N THR A 23 -8.85 3.95 1.52
CA THR A 23 -8.64 5.24 0.86
C THR A 23 -7.19 5.43 0.43
N ALA A 24 -6.95 6.36 -0.51
CA ALA A 24 -5.58 6.69 -0.92
C ALA A 24 -4.76 7.24 0.26
N ALA A 25 -5.38 7.99 1.16
CA ALA A 25 -4.74 8.51 2.36
C ALA A 25 -4.28 7.42 3.33
N GLU A 26 -5.03 6.31 3.46
CA GLU A 26 -4.63 5.17 4.28
C GLU A 26 -3.46 4.40 3.67
N VAL A 27 -3.37 4.33 2.32
CA VAL A 27 -2.20 3.77 1.63
C VAL A 27 -0.96 4.63 1.89
N VAL A 28 -1.06 5.96 1.73
CA VAL A 28 0.02 6.91 2.02
C VAL A 28 0.44 6.82 3.50
N GLY A 29 -0.53 6.65 4.42
CA GLY A 29 -0.24 6.44 5.83
C GLY A 29 0.59 5.17 6.10
N ALA A 30 0.25 4.05 5.46
CA ALA A 30 1.00 2.80 5.58
C ALA A 30 2.41 2.91 4.96
N ASP A 31 2.57 3.68 3.89
CA ASP A 31 3.86 3.99 3.28
C ASP A 31 4.76 4.84 4.21
N CYS A 32 4.18 5.87 4.85
CA CYS A 32 4.86 6.65 5.89
C CYS A 32 5.34 5.77 7.06
N ASP A 33 4.53 4.79 7.48
CA ASP A 33 4.91 3.84 8.54
C ASP A 33 6.15 3.02 8.15
N LEU A 34 6.32 2.67 6.86
CA LEU A 34 7.52 1.99 6.35
C LEU A 34 8.75 2.89 6.45
N LEU A 35 8.66 4.15 6.03
CA LEU A 35 9.77 5.09 6.12
C LEU A 35 10.19 5.32 7.59
N VAL A 36 9.22 5.45 8.50
CA VAL A 36 9.48 5.57 9.95
C VAL A 36 10.16 4.32 10.52
N ALA A 37 9.83 3.14 10.00
CA ALA A 37 10.47 1.87 10.35
C ALA A 37 11.86 1.67 9.73
N GLY A 38 12.34 2.62 8.92
CA GLY A 38 13.68 2.62 8.33
C GLY A 38 13.79 1.86 7.01
N PHE A 39 12.67 1.60 6.33
CA PHE A 39 12.71 1.27 4.90
C PHE A 39 13.07 2.51 4.10
N ASP A 40 13.84 2.34 3.03
CA ASP A 40 14.26 3.39 2.13
C ASP A 40 13.92 3.04 0.67
N GLY A 41 13.71 4.07 -0.12
CA GLY A 41 13.25 3.92 -1.50
C GLY A 41 12.82 5.27 -2.06
N LEU A 42 13.20 5.56 -3.30
CA LEU A 42 12.80 6.81 -3.96
C LEU A 42 11.28 6.85 -4.17
N ASN A 43 10.69 5.72 -4.52
CA ASN A 43 9.26 5.63 -4.80
C ASN A 43 8.44 5.67 -3.52
N LEU A 44 8.93 5.05 -2.43
CA LEU A 44 8.36 5.25 -1.09
C LEU A 44 8.36 6.73 -0.70
N ALA A 45 9.52 7.40 -0.76
CA ALA A 45 9.62 8.82 -0.41
C ALA A 45 8.71 9.71 -1.28
N THR A 46 8.52 9.34 -2.55
CA THR A 46 7.62 10.03 -3.47
C THR A 46 6.15 9.80 -3.08
N LEU A 47 5.76 8.57 -2.75
CA LEU A 47 4.41 8.21 -2.33
C LEU A 47 4.03 8.86 -0.99
N ALA A 48 4.92 8.83 0.00
CA ALA A 48 4.76 9.54 1.27
C ALA A 48 4.63 11.06 1.10
N GLY A 49 5.21 11.62 0.04
CA GLY A 49 5.14 13.04 -0.30
C GLY A 49 3.83 13.47 -0.97
N VAL A 50 2.95 12.55 -1.32
CA VAL A 50 1.69 12.85 -2.00
C VAL A 50 0.81 13.74 -1.14
N HIS A 51 0.35 14.85 -1.71
CA HIS A 51 -0.56 15.74 -1.03
C HIS A 51 -1.95 15.11 -0.93
N THR A 52 -2.56 15.09 0.26
CA THR A 52 -3.86 14.43 0.53
C THR A 52 -4.96 14.79 -0.48
N ARG A 53 -5.04 16.07 -0.88
CA ARG A 53 -5.98 16.57 -1.90
C ARG A 53 -5.87 15.92 -3.29
N HIS A 54 -4.73 15.32 -3.64
CA HIS A 54 -4.48 14.65 -4.93
C HIS A 54 -4.25 13.15 -4.75
N ALA A 55 -4.40 12.61 -3.54
CA ALA A 55 -4.01 11.23 -3.25
C ALA A 55 -4.77 10.23 -4.13
N ASP A 56 -6.05 10.47 -4.42
CA ASP A 56 -6.83 9.58 -5.30
C ASP A 56 -6.33 9.57 -6.76
N GLU A 57 -5.64 10.62 -7.21
CA GLU A 57 -5.07 10.76 -8.56
C GLU A 57 -3.64 10.22 -8.62
N ASP A 58 -2.80 10.57 -7.64
CA ASP A 58 -1.36 10.26 -7.65
C ASP A 58 -1.07 8.81 -7.17
N VAL A 59 -1.82 8.30 -6.19
CA VAL A 59 -1.55 6.95 -5.62
C VAL A 59 -1.65 5.83 -6.66
N PRO A 60 -2.65 5.78 -7.57
CA PRO A 60 -2.71 4.77 -8.63
C PRO A 60 -1.43 4.67 -9.48
N ASP A 61 -0.77 5.79 -9.75
CA ASP A 61 0.41 5.85 -10.62
C ASP A 61 1.72 5.56 -9.88
N LEU A 62 1.75 5.78 -8.56
CA LEU A 62 2.96 5.66 -7.73
C LEU A 62 3.04 4.34 -6.95
N LEU A 63 1.89 3.72 -6.65
CA LEU A 63 1.82 2.59 -5.72
C LEU A 63 2.63 1.37 -6.17
N GLU A 64 2.63 1.04 -7.46
CA GLU A 64 3.38 -0.12 -7.95
C GLU A 64 4.89 0.03 -7.69
N ALA A 65 5.44 1.19 -8.01
CA ALA A 65 6.88 1.45 -7.84
C ALA A 65 7.27 1.49 -6.35
N ALA A 66 6.41 2.04 -5.49
CA ALA A 66 6.63 2.06 -4.04
C ALA A 66 6.65 0.64 -3.44
N LEU A 67 5.74 -0.25 -3.88
CA LEU A 67 5.74 -1.65 -3.42
C LEU A 67 6.98 -2.42 -3.89
N GLN A 68 7.50 -2.11 -5.08
CA GLN A 68 8.72 -2.73 -5.61
C GLN A 68 9.95 -2.38 -4.76
N ASP A 69 10.06 -1.15 -4.24
CA ASP A 69 11.17 -0.74 -3.36
C ASP A 69 11.29 -1.64 -2.11
N VAL A 70 10.16 -2.18 -1.63
CA VAL A 70 10.09 -3.07 -0.45
C VAL A 70 9.84 -4.54 -0.79
N GLY A 71 9.85 -4.90 -2.08
CA GLY A 71 9.67 -6.28 -2.54
C GLY A 71 8.26 -6.84 -2.40
N LEU A 72 7.24 -5.98 -2.29
CA LEU A 72 5.84 -6.37 -2.23
C LEU A 72 5.20 -6.47 -3.63
N ALA A 73 4.25 -7.38 -3.79
CA ALA A 73 3.53 -7.55 -5.04
C ALA A 73 2.45 -6.47 -5.20
N TYR A 74 2.41 -5.83 -6.38
CA TYR A 74 1.31 -4.96 -6.77
C TYR A 74 0.18 -5.75 -7.44
N HIS A 75 -1.06 -5.42 -7.09
CA HIS A 75 -2.25 -5.95 -7.74
C HIS A 75 -3.08 -4.79 -8.30
N PRO A 76 -3.20 -4.66 -9.63
CA PRO A 76 -3.99 -3.61 -10.25
C PRO A 76 -5.43 -3.58 -9.73
N ARG A 77 -5.98 -2.37 -9.59
CA ARG A 77 -7.34 -2.16 -9.12
C ARG A 77 -8.35 -2.93 -9.97
N GLY A 78 -9.25 -3.66 -9.32
CA GLY A 78 -10.27 -4.48 -9.98
C GLY A 78 -9.79 -5.80 -10.58
N SER A 79 -8.49 -6.11 -10.50
CA SER A 79 -7.93 -7.39 -10.97
C SER A 79 -8.41 -8.58 -10.13
N GLN A 80 -8.44 -9.76 -10.75
CA GLN A 80 -8.78 -11.01 -10.05
C GLN A 80 -7.78 -11.31 -8.92
N ALA A 81 -6.48 -11.14 -9.17
CA ALA A 81 -5.44 -11.32 -8.15
C ALA A 81 -5.61 -10.37 -6.96
N GLY A 82 -5.98 -9.11 -7.22
CA GLY A 82 -6.27 -8.13 -6.16
C GLY A 82 -7.48 -8.53 -5.31
N ARG A 83 -8.55 -9.03 -5.93
CA ARG A 83 -9.73 -9.55 -5.21
C ARG A 83 -9.37 -10.73 -4.32
N GLU A 84 -8.60 -11.69 -4.83
CA GLU A 84 -8.17 -12.85 -4.06
C GLU A 84 -7.27 -12.44 -2.88
N ALA A 85 -6.34 -11.50 -3.09
CA ALA A 85 -5.51 -10.95 -2.03
C ALA A 85 -6.34 -10.24 -0.96
N ALA A 86 -7.28 -9.39 -1.36
CA ALA A 86 -8.16 -8.70 -0.43
C ALA A 86 -9.02 -9.67 0.39
N VAL A 87 -9.55 -10.74 -0.22
CA VAL A 87 -10.31 -11.77 0.50
C VAL A 87 -9.45 -12.46 1.55
N ARG A 88 -8.19 -12.82 1.23
CA ARG A 88 -7.26 -13.40 2.22
C ARG A 88 -7.02 -12.46 3.40
N VAL A 89 -6.80 -11.16 3.13
CA VAL A 89 -6.62 -10.13 4.17
C VAL A 89 -7.87 -9.96 5.02
N MET A 90 -9.06 -9.95 4.40
CA MET A 90 -10.31 -9.85 5.17
C MET A 90 -10.54 -11.08 6.04
N ALA A 91 -10.20 -12.28 5.55
CA ALA A 91 -10.33 -13.53 6.30
C ALA A 91 -9.30 -13.68 7.43
N SER A 92 -8.12 -13.07 7.33
CA SER A 92 -7.13 -13.10 8.43
C SER A 92 -7.47 -12.14 9.58
N ARG A 93 -8.39 -11.21 9.35
CA ARG A 93 -8.85 -10.21 10.34
C ARG A 93 -10.13 -10.62 11.08
N SER A 94 -10.80 -11.70 10.64
CA SER A 94 -12.00 -12.26 11.27
C SER A 94 -11.67 -13.28 12.34
#